data_AF-A0A165NP96-F1
#
_entry.id   AF-A0A165NP96-F1
#
_cell.length_a   1.000
_cell.length_b   1.000
_cell.length_c   1.000
_cell.angle_alpha   90.00
_cell.angle_beta   90.00
_cell.angle_gamma   90.00
#
_symmetry.space_group_name_H-M   'P 1'
#
loop_
_entity.id
_entity.type
_entity.pdbx_description
1 polymer ?
#
loop_
_entity_poly.entity_id
_entity_poly.type
_entity_poly.pdbx_seq_one_letter_code
_entity_poly.pdbx_strand_id
1 'polypeptide(L)'
;MDIAKTILHLYPDAVPLKDFTIMELLDGNGPFISEWNIAVPEPTNEELQAAWEEIKDIPPVIPKTEIEILTEKNEQLEKELAITKEDNIANMLAITEIYEMVLGGGT
;
A
#
# COMPACT_ATOMS: atom_id res chain seq x y z
N MET A 1 -7.55 2.19 23.37
CA MET A 1 -7.04 3.08 22.32
C MET A 1 -5.56 2.81 22.15
N ASP A 2 -5.07 2.70 20.92
CA ASP A 2 -3.64 2.53 20.65
C ASP A 2 -2.98 3.91 20.50
N ILE A 3 -2.37 4.41 21.58
CA ILE A 3 -1.76 5.75 21.60
C ILE A 3 -0.60 5.84 20.61
N ALA A 4 0.18 4.77 20.44
CA ALA A 4 1.32 4.79 19.51
C ALA A 4 0.83 4.97 18.07
N LYS A 5 -0.18 4.17 17.67
CA LYS A 5 -0.80 4.27 16.34
C LYS A 5 -1.41 5.67 16.12
N THR A 6 -2.06 6.22 17.13
CA THR A 6 -2.65 7.57 17.08
C THR A 6 -1.60 8.66 16.93
N ILE A 7 -0.50 8.61 17.70
CA ILE A 7 0.60 9.59 17.59
C ILE A 7 1.23 9.50 16.20
N LEU A 8 1.43 8.30 15.64
CA LEU A 8 1.98 8.13 14.30
C LEU A 8 1.02 8.61 13.20
N HIS A 9 -0.29 8.64 13.45
CA HIS A 9 -1.25 9.26 12.53
C HIS A 9 -1.16 10.79 12.55
N LEU A 10 -1.05 11.38 13.74
CA LEU A 10 -0.93 12.84 13.92
C LEU A 10 0.46 13.37 13.52
N TYR A 11 1.51 12.59 13.77
CA TYR A 11 2.91 12.91 13.55
C TYR A 11 3.60 11.77 12.78
N PRO A 12 3.42 11.69 11.44
CA PRO A 12 3.94 10.58 10.62
C PRO A 12 5.47 10.43 10.67
N ASP A 13 6.19 11.52 10.95
CA ASP A 13 7.65 11.54 11.04
C ASP A 13 8.20 11.21 12.44
N ALA A 14 7.33 11.06 13.44
CA ALA A 14 7.74 10.77 14.81
C ALA A 14 8.26 9.33 14.94
N VAL A 15 9.37 9.16 15.66
CA VAL A 15 10.01 7.86 15.89
C VAL A 15 9.70 7.37 17.31
N PRO A 16 8.96 6.25 17.48
CA PRO A 16 8.68 5.68 18.80
C PRO A 16 9.97 5.35 19.56
N LEU A 17 9.96 5.50 20.89
CA LEU A 17 11.10 5.28 21.80
C LEU A 17 12.27 6.26 21.66
N LYS A 18 12.19 7.20 20.71
CA LYS A 18 13.16 8.29 20.54
C LYS A 18 12.47 9.64 20.77
N ASP A 19 11.44 9.87 19.99
CA ASP A 19 10.71 11.13 19.94
C ASP A 19 9.58 11.18 20.98
N PHE A 20 9.06 10.03 21.37
CA PHE A 20 8.11 9.87 22.47
C PHE A 20 8.20 8.48 23.09
N THR A 21 7.85 8.38 24.37
CA THR A 21 7.80 7.12 25.11
C THR A 21 6.39 6.92 25.66
N ILE A 22 5.83 5.72 25.46
CA ILE A 22 4.54 5.33 26.03
C ILE A 22 4.78 4.40 27.20
N MET A 23 4.13 4.68 28.31
CA MET A 23 4.14 3.84 29.50
C MET A 23 2.72 3.40 29.83
N GLU A 24 2.57 2.19 30.34
CA GLU A 24 1.32 1.70 30.89
C GLU A 24 1.57 1.26 32.33
N LEU A 25 0.81 1.83 33.27
CA LEU A 25 0.85 1.43 34.67
C LEU A 25 -0.17 0.33 34.92
N LEU A 26 0.08 -0.51 35.94
CA LEU A 26 -0.85 -1.54 36.40
C LEU A 26 -2.01 -0.97 37.24
N ASP A 27 -2.29 0.33 37.12
CA ASP A 27 -3.35 1.05 37.85
C ASP A 27 -4.71 0.99 37.13
N GLY A 28 -4.74 0.47 35.90
CA GLY A 28 -5.95 0.32 35.09
C GLY A 28 -6.36 1.58 34.32
N ASN A 29 -5.54 2.64 34.34
CA ASN A 29 -5.82 3.87 33.57
C ASN A 29 -5.40 3.78 32.10
N GLY A 30 -4.74 2.69 31.70
CA GLY A 30 -4.27 2.45 30.34
C GLY A 30 -2.93 3.13 30.04
N PRO A 31 -2.45 3.01 28.79
CA PRO A 31 -1.20 3.64 28.37
C PRO A 31 -1.32 5.18 28.38
N PHE A 32 -0.21 5.88 28.58
CA PHE A 32 -0.08 7.33 28.45
C PHE A 32 1.30 7.73 27.90
N ILE A 33 1.42 8.96 27.42
CA ILE A 33 2.69 9.54 26.96
C ILE A 33 3.51 9.88 28.20
N SER A 34 4.62 9.16 28.40
CA SER A 34 5.51 9.38 29.54
C SER A 34 6.60 10.42 29.23
N GLU A 35 7.05 10.47 27.99
CA GLU A 35 8.10 11.40 27.53
C GLU A 35 7.75 11.93 26.15
N TRP A 36 8.04 13.21 25.94
CA TRP A 36 7.84 13.91 24.68
C TRP A 36 9.09 14.71 24.33
N ASN A 37 9.85 14.22 23.35
CA ASN A 37 11.21 14.67 23.03
C ASN A 37 11.30 15.45 21.70
N ILE A 38 10.16 15.84 21.12
CA ILE A 38 10.09 16.61 19.88
C ILE A 38 9.59 18.03 20.12
N ALA A 39 9.97 18.96 19.22
CA ALA A 39 9.71 20.39 19.38
C ALA A 39 8.24 20.79 19.12
N VAL A 40 7.44 19.88 18.56
CA VAL A 40 6.00 20.11 18.34
C VAL A 40 5.24 19.93 19.67
N PRO A 41 4.08 20.57 19.85
CA PRO A 41 3.27 20.37 21.05
C PRO A 41 2.87 18.91 21.26
N GLU A 42 2.84 18.47 22.52
CA GLU A 42 2.26 17.17 22.87
C GLU A 42 0.75 17.18 22.57
N PRO A 43 0.21 16.14 21.90
CA PRO A 43 -1.21 16.09 21.57
C PRO A 43 -2.08 15.98 22.82
N THR A 44 -3.23 16.65 22.82
CA THR A 44 -4.19 16.53 23.94
C THR A 44 -4.95 15.21 23.88
N ASN A 45 -5.59 14.82 24.98
CA ASN A 45 -6.44 13.62 25.01
C ASN A 45 -7.59 13.70 24.00
N GLU A 46 -8.16 14.88 23.77
CA GLU A 46 -9.20 15.09 22.76
C GLU A 46 -8.68 14.86 21.34
N GLU A 47 -7.47 15.35 21.03
CA GLU A 47 -6.83 15.14 19.72
C GLU A 47 -6.51 13.66 19.50
N LEU A 48 -6.00 12.98 20.54
CA LEU A 48 -5.75 11.54 20.50
C LEU A 48 -7.04 10.75 20.29
N GLN A 49 -8.12 11.11 20.97
CA GLN A 49 -9.42 10.45 20.83
C GLN A 49 -10.00 10.66 19.43
N ALA A 50 -9.95 11.89 18.90
CA ALA A 50 -10.43 12.21 17.57
C ALA A 50 -9.66 11.43 16.48
N ALA A 51 -8.32 11.43 16.56
CA ALA A 51 -7.49 10.66 15.65
C ALA A 51 -7.70 9.14 15.78
N TRP A 52 -7.94 8.63 16.99
CA TRP A 52 -8.28 7.22 17.19
C TRP A 52 -9.61 6.85 16.50
N GLU A 53 -10.63 7.70 16.61
CA GLU A 53 -11.92 7.47 15.96
C GLU A 53 -11.81 7.43 14.42
N GLU A 54 -10.86 8.17 13.84
CA GLU A 54 -10.58 8.11 12.40
C GLU A 54 -9.88 6.81 11.99
N ILE A 55 -8.96 6.30 12.81
CA ILE A 55 -8.07 5.18 12.42
C ILE A 55 -8.46 3.82 12.99
N LYS A 56 -9.42 3.74 13.92
CA LYS A 56 -9.83 2.49 14.57
C LYS A 56 -10.42 1.49 13.57
N ASP A 57 -11.12 2.00 12.56
CA ASP A 57 -11.79 1.21 11.52
C ASP A 57 -10.90 1.03 10.27
N ILE A 58 -9.74 1.70 10.23
CA ILE A 58 -8.75 1.50 9.16
C ILE A 58 -8.02 0.19 9.45
N PRO A 59 -8.22 -0.85 8.62
CA PRO A 59 -7.51 -2.10 8.80
C PRO A 59 -6.00 -1.82 8.77
N PRO A 60 -5.19 -2.50 9.60
CA PRO A 60 -3.75 -2.35 9.52
C PRO A 60 -3.33 -2.61 8.08
N VAL A 61 -2.58 -1.68 7.48
CA VAL A 61 -1.91 -1.94 6.21
C VAL A 61 -0.86 -3.00 6.54
N ILE A 62 -1.23 -4.26 6.37
CA ILE A 62 -0.27 -5.36 6.40
C ILE A 62 0.60 -5.09 5.18
N PRO A 63 1.88 -4.71 5.34
CA PRO A 63 2.75 -4.55 4.19
C PRO A 63 2.70 -5.88 3.44
N LYS A 64 2.25 -5.84 2.18
CA LYS A 64 2.09 -7.04 1.36
C LYS A 64 3.36 -7.86 1.51
N THR A 65 3.21 -9.13 1.85
CA THR A 65 4.37 -10.01 1.97
C THR A 65 5.07 -10.11 0.61
N GLU A 66 6.36 -10.43 0.60
CA GLU A 66 7.10 -10.62 -0.67
C GLU A 66 6.38 -11.62 -1.60
N ILE A 67 5.72 -12.63 -1.04
CA ILE A 67 4.90 -13.61 -1.76
C ILE A 67 3.69 -12.93 -2.44
N GLU A 68 2.97 -12.07 -1.74
CA GLU A 68 1.81 -11.36 -2.30
C GLU A 68 2.23 -10.37 -3.39
N ILE A 69 3.36 -9.68 -3.20
CA ILE A 69 3.93 -8.77 -4.22
C ILE A 69 4.33 -9.55 -5.47
N LEU A 70 5.02 -10.69 -5.32
CA LEU A 70 5.43 -11.53 -6.44
C LEU A 70 4.22 -12.15 -7.15
N THR A 71 3.17 -12.50 -6.41
CA THR A 71 1.93 -13.03 -6.99
C THR A 71 1.26 -11.98 -7.87
N GLU A 72 1.05 -10.76 -7.36
CA GLU A 72 0.47 -9.66 -8.14
C GLU A 72 1.32 -9.30 -9.37
N LYS A 73 2.65 -9.30 -9.23
CA LYS A 73 3.57 -9.07 -10.35
C LYS A 73 3.49 -10.19 -11.39
N ASN A 74 3.39 -11.45 -10.98
CA ASN A 74 3.23 -12.57 -11.90
C ASN A 74 1.90 -12.48 -12.65
N GLU A 75 0.80 -12.15 -11.98
CA GLU A 75 -0.49 -11.93 -12.64
C GLU A 75 -0.43 -10.79 -13.68
N GLN A 76 0.29 -9.71 -13.38
CA GLN A 76 0.51 -8.62 -14.33
C GLN A 76 1.33 -9.08 -15.55
N LEU A 77 2.43 -9.80 -15.31
CA LEU A 77 3.27 -10.34 -16.38
C LEU A 77 2.53 -11.33 -17.27
N GLU A 78 1.66 -12.17 -16.69
CA GLU A 78 0.82 -13.10 -17.46
C GLU A 78 -0.19 -12.36 -18.35
N LYS A 79 -0.79 -11.27 -17.86
CA LYS A 79 -1.69 -10.42 -18.66
C LYS A 79 -0.93 -9.74 -19.80
N GLU A 80 0.23 -9.16 -19.53
CA GLU A 80 1.07 -8.52 -20.55
C GLU A 80 1.55 -9.53 -21.61
N LEU A 81 1.91 -10.74 -21.19
CA LEU A 81 2.28 -11.81 -22.09
C LEU A 81 1.11 -12.26 -22.98
N ALA A 82 -0.12 -12.30 -22.44
CA ALA A 82 -1.31 -12.62 -23.21
C ALA A 82 -1.59 -11.57 -24.30
N ILE A 83 -1.54 -10.29 -23.94
CA ILE A 83 -1.71 -9.16 -24.88
C ILE A 83 -0.65 -9.22 -25.97
N THR A 84 0.62 -9.40 -25.59
CA THR A 84 1.74 -9.47 -26.56
C THR A 84 1.59 -10.65 -27.52
N LYS A 85 1.09 -11.80 -27.04
CA LYS A 85 0.82 -12.96 -27.91
C LYS A 85 -0.31 -12.67 -28.89
N GLU A 86 -1.38 -12.02 -28.43
CA GLU A 86 -2.51 -11.62 -29.27
C GLU A 86 -2.07 -10.65 -30.37
N ASP A 87 -1.31 -9.61 -30.02
CA ASP A 87 -0.75 -8.65 -30.98
C ASP A 87 0.14 -9.33 -32.03
N ASN A 88 0.98 -10.28 -31.61
CA ASN A 88 1.83 -11.04 -32.53
C ASN A 88 1.02 -11.92 -33.49
N ILE A 89 -0.06 -12.54 -33.01
CA ILE A 89 -0.98 -13.32 -33.86
C ILE A 89 -1.67 -12.40 -34.86
N ALA A 90 -2.21 -11.27 -34.40
CA ALA A 90 -2.88 -10.29 -35.26
C ALA A 90 -1.94 -9.77 -36.36
N ASN A 91 -0.70 -9.44 -36.01
CA ASN A 91 0.32 -9.02 -36.97
C ASN A 91 0.64 -10.12 -38.00
N MET A 92 0.75 -11.38 -37.57
CA MET A 92 1.02 -12.51 -38.47
C MET A 92 -0.13 -12.74 -39.45
N LEU A 93 -1.38 -12.65 -38.99
CA LEU A 93 -2.57 -12.76 -39.82
C LEU A 93 -2.61 -11.64 -40.87
N ALA A 94 -2.39 -10.38 -40.45
CA ALA A 94 -2.36 -9.23 -41.36
C ALA A 94 -1.28 -9.39 -42.44
N ILE A 95 -0.08 -9.87 -42.09
CA ILE A 95 0.99 -10.14 -43.06
C ILE A 95 0.56 -11.23 -44.06
N THR A 96 -0.08 -12.30 -43.58
CA THR A 96 -0.55 -13.40 -44.42
C THR A 96 -1.62 -12.94 -45.41
N GLU A 97 -2.60 -12.17 -44.94
CA GLU A 97 -3.64 -11.58 -45.80
C GLU A 97 -3.05 -10.68 -46.88
N ILE A 98 -2.02 -9.89 -46.55
CA ILE A 98 -1.31 -9.05 -47.54
C ILE A 98 -0.61 -9.92 -48.60
N TYR A 99 0.06 -11.01 -48.20
CA TYR A 99 0.70 -11.92 -49.17
C TYR A 99 -0.33 -12.59 -50.10
N GLU A 100 -1.48 -13.01 -49.57
CA GLU A 100 -2.55 -13.60 -50.38
C GLU A 100 -3.14 -12.60 -51.37
N MET A 101 -3.33 -11.33 -50.99
CA MET A 101 -3.80 -10.29 -51.90
C MET A 101 -2.80 -9.98 -53.03
N VAL A 102 -1.49 -9.94 -52.72
CA VAL A 102 -0.45 -9.63 -53.71
C VAL A 102 -0.18 -10.79 -54.67
N LEU A 103 -0.26 -12.04 -54.20
CA LEU A 103 0.02 -13.23 -55.00
C LEU A 103 -1.23 -13.85 -55.65
N GLY A 104 -2.41 -13.67 -55.06
CA GLY A 104 -3.68 -14.22 -55.53
C GLY A 104 -4.43 -13.35 -56.55
N GLY A 105 -4.03 -12.09 -56.75
CA GLY A 105 -4.64 -11.15 -57.71
C GLY A 105 -4.25 -11.34 -59.18
N GLY A 106 -3.69 -12.50 -59.55
CA GLY A 106 -3.19 -12.80 -60.89
C GLY A 106 -3.96 -13.89 -61.63
N THR A 107 -5.27 -13.72 -61.86
CA THR A 107 -6.01 -14.32 -62.99
C THR A 107 -7.15 -13.41 -63.42
#